data_AF-A0A517MS46-F1
#
_entry.id   AF-A0A517MS46-F1
#
_cell.length_a   1.000
_cell.length_b   1.000
_cell.length_c   1.000
_cell.angle_alpha   90.00
_cell.angle_beta   90.00
_cell.angle_gamma   90.00
#
_symmetry.space_group_name_H-M   'P 1'
#
loop_
_entity.id
_entity.type
_entity.pdbx_description
1 polymer ?
#
loop_
_entity_poly.entity_id
_entity_poly.type
_entity_poly.pdbx_seq_one_letter_code
_entity_poly.pdbx_strand_id
1 'polypeptide(L)'
;MMSPDNSAKKVVEMYLFHGKLAQHAPLKPLGLVFLLLGLLSHALIGHANQRVAVPSDEDIRKAKSEIQDFYDAELSETKTSQQQGVFAEALLEDARVIKGDPRSKYALFMLARSKALSANDIELTLRIADEIAESFEISPERSKALAICAIDKAKMRLGREEGERIARDAVLLIDPLVAENDIDLAFKLATYAAETAKGARDFPLYKIASDFRNDVVVLRRETIRYVRAKEQLKQGDSAEACRIAGLFECLALNKWTSGLELLARSGDVNLRQLANETRDLLNDKNDKNDNEKSVKLADEWWKRISALEGRKKRVLANFSSKLYQRGLDSLDDREKERVAKRIEEAHKISALALGKPIQSSNELRFDRKDRRTEGSQGVSASKKLARLRDHKYPLLRSEYIKFDDAFQVSYSSGPNRIEILASFQAKVDLPKPDALRVEVIIHYESGDARLHLKSANLVIDGVDFVKSSAGRMSGKEEAKLIYKPDNEVIQMFDALEKAKKVELKLVARSKEKAIDLSVQQVAGLTQLYGAYKAILED
;
A
#
# COMPACT_ATOMS: atom_id res chain seq x y z
N MET A 1 -25.95 -69.11 -17.25
CA MET A 1 -25.05 -68.04 -17.73
C MET A 1 -25.83 -66.75 -17.65
N MET A 2 -25.50 -65.90 -16.68
CA MET A 2 -26.25 -64.69 -16.31
C MET A 2 -25.75 -63.48 -17.09
N SER A 3 -26.70 -62.67 -17.58
CA SER A 3 -26.50 -61.39 -18.26
C SER A 3 -26.32 -60.25 -17.25
N PRO A 4 -25.45 -59.26 -17.51
CA PRO A 4 -25.19 -58.14 -16.60
C PRO A 4 -26.00 -56.92 -17.01
N ASP A 5 -27.13 -56.66 -16.33
CA ASP A 5 -27.76 -55.33 -16.40
C ASP A 5 -28.69 -55.08 -15.20
N ASN A 6 -28.13 -54.68 -14.04
CA ASN A 6 -28.95 -54.13 -12.93
C ASN A 6 -28.18 -53.35 -11.84
N SER A 7 -26.91 -53.02 -12.04
CA SER A 7 -26.11 -52.29 -11.04
C SER A 7 -26.30 -50.78 -11.10
N ALA A 8 -26.65 -50.20 -12.25
CA ALA A 8 -26.83 -48.75 -12.40
C ALA A 8 -28.14 -48.22 -11.79
N LYS A 9 -29.22 -49.01 -11.81
CA LYS A 9 -30.52 -48.61 -11.24
C LYS A 9 -30.52 -48.56 -9.71
N LYS A 10 -29.76 -49.44 -9.06
CA LYS A 10 -29.70 -49.51 -7.59
C LYS A 10 -28.88 -48.39 -6.93
N VAL A 11 -27.92 -47.80 -7.65
CA VAL A 11 -27.12 -46.68 -7.11
C VAL A 11 -27.91 -45.37 -7.13
N VAL A 12 -28.83 -45.19 -8.08
CA VAL A 12 -29.70 -44.00 -8.15
C VAL A 12 -30.83 -44.04 -7.12
N GLU A 13 -31.40 -45.22 -6.81
CA GLU A 13 -32.41 -45.35 -5.76
C GLU A 13 -31.83 -45.22 -4.34
N MET A 14 -30.55 -45.55 -4.14
CA MET A 14 -29.91 -45.47 -2.81
C MET A 14 -29.62 -44.02 -2.36
N TYR A 15 -29.51 -43.07 -3.29
CA TYR A 15 -29.32 -41.65 -2.98
C TYR A 15 -30.62 -40.88 -2.69
N LEU A 16 -31.80 -41.48 -2.94
CA LEU A 16 -33.09 -40.81 -2.76
C LEU A 16 -33.80 -41.14 -1.44
N PHE A 17 -33.27 -42.03 -0.59
CA PHE A 17 -34.07 -42.57 0.53
C PHE A 17 -33.65 -42.20 1.97
N HIS A 18 -32.61 -41.40 2.23
CA HIS A 18 -32.31 -40.98 3.61
C HIS A 18 -31.90 -39.52 3.72
N GLY A 19 -32.85 -38.66 4.13
CA GLY A 19 -32.55 -37.25 4.42
C GLY A 19 -33.77 -36.36 4.69
N LYS A 20 -34.66 -36.76 5.60
CA LYS A 20 -35.63 -35.83 6.22
C LYS A 20 -34.84 -34.85 7.10
N LEU A 21 -34.68 -33.60 6.67
CA LEU A 21 -34.58 -32.41 7.53
C LEU A 21 -34.63 -31.12 6.67
N ALA A 22 -35.59 -30.26 7.00
CA ALA A 22 -35.71 -28.82 6.71
C ALA A 22 -36.11 -28.33 5.30
N GLN A 23 -37.07 -27.41 5.31
CA GLN A 23 -37.80 -26.79 4.20
C GLN A 23 -36.99 -25.64 3.56
N HIS A 24 -36.22 -25.93 2.52
CA HIS A 24 -35.77 -24.90 1.58
C HIS A 24 -36.26 -25.22 0.17
N ALA A 25 -36.63 -24.16 -0.56
CA ALA A 25 -37.35 -24.20 -1.82
C ALA A 25 -36.71 -25.15 -2.87
N PRO A 26 -37.51 -25.79 -3.74
CA PRO A 26 -36.98 -26.67 -4.77
C PRO A 26 -36.14 -25.85 -5.76
N LEU A 27 -34.83 -26.08 -5.77
CA LEU A 27 -33.94 -25.67 -6.86
C LEU A 27 -34.49 -26.26 -8.17
N LYS A 28 -34.92 -25.38 -9.10
CA LYS A 28 -35.50 -25.79 -10.38
C LYS A 28 -34.44 -26.54 -11.22
N PRO A 29 -34.80 -27.63 -11.92
CA PRO A 29 -33.88 -28.42 -12.73
C PRO A 29 -33.64 -27.78 -14.11
N LEU A 30 -33.26 -26.49 -14.16
CA LEU A 30 -32.96 -25.81 -15.43
C LEU A 30 -31.48 -25.91 -15.85
N GLY A 31 -30.57 -26.30 -14.95
CA GLY A 31 -29.13 -26.46 -15.26
C GLY A 31 -28.76 -27.74 -16.02
N LEU A 32 -29.69 -28.68 -16.23
CA LEU A 32 -29.36 -30.00 -16.77
C LEU A 32 -29.37 -30.07 -18.31
N VAL A 33 -29.88 -29.04 -19.01
CA VAL A 33 -30.05 -29.09 -20.48
C VAL A 33 -28.77 -28.71 -21.24
N PHE A 34 -27.84 -27.96 -20.63
CA PHE A 34 -26.55 -27.65 -21.27
C PHE A 34 -25.43 -28.67 -20.97
N LEU A 35 -25.67 -29.64 -20.07
CA LEU A 35 -24.65 -30.59 -19.60
C LEU A 35 -24.56 -31.87 -20.45
N LEU A 36 -25.52 -32.12 -21.34
CA LEU A 36 -25.63 -33.40 -22.08
C LEU A 36 -25.11 -33.39 -23.53
N LEU A 37 -24.62 -32.26 -24.06
CA LEU A 37 -24.11 -32.18 -25.45
C LEU A 37 -22.58 -32.04 -25.60
N GLY A 38 -21.81 -32.10 -24.50
CA GLY A 38 -20.35 -31.92 -24.52
C GLY A 38 -19.51 -33.14 -24.11
N LEU A 39 -20.09 -34.33 -23.99
CA LEU A 39 -19.47 -35.47 -23.27
C LEU A 39 -18.83 -36.57 -24.15
N LEU A 40 -18.37 -36.27 -25.36
CA LEU A 40 -17.70 -37.28 -26.20
C LEU A 40 -16.51 -36.76 -26.99
N SER A 41 -15.51 -36.20 -26.32
CA SER A 41 -14.12 -36.11 -26.78
C SER A 41 -13.23 -35.68 -25.61
N HIS A 42 -11.96 -36.12 -25.60
CA HIS A 42 -10.86 -35.77 -24.66
C HIS A 42 -10.63 -36.75 -23.51
N ALA A 43 -10.23 -37.96 -23.88
CA ALA A 43 -9.36 -38.78 -23.05
C ALA A 43 -7.93 -38.19 -23.04
N LEU A 44 -7.37 -38.07 -21.83
CA LEU A 44 -5.94 -38.23 -21.50
C LEU A 44 -4.92 -37.41 -22.31
N ILE A 45 -4.88 -36.10 -22.06
CA ILE A 45 -3.61 -35.36 -22.08
C ILE A 45 -3.57 -34.59 -20.77
N GLY A 46 -2.54 -34.84 -19.96
CA GLY A 46 -2.19 -34.01 -18.81
C GLY A 46 -1.79 -32.62 -19.31
N HIS A 47 -2.80 -31.82 -19.66
CA HIS A 47 -2.60 -30.41 -19.97
C HIS A 47 -2.20 -29.77 -18.64
N ALA A 48 -0.92 -29.43 -18.51
CA ALA A 48 -0.54 -28.34 -17.64
C ALA A 48 -1.55 -27.22 -17.93
N ASN A 49 -2.36 -26.88 -16.93
CA ASN A 49 -3.54 -26.03 -17.08
C ASN A 49 -3.08 -24.72 -17.71
N GLN A 50 -3.20 -24.59 -19.04
CA GLN A 50 -2.61 -23.50 -19.77
C GLN A 50 -3.44 -22.27 -19.42
N ARG A 51 -2.87 -21.41 -18.58
CA ARG A 51 -3.47 -20.14 -18.18
C ARG A 51 -3.79 -19.35 -19.44
N VAL A 52 -5.01 -18.82 -19.51
CA VAL A 52 -5.46 -18.04 -20.67
C VAL A 52 -5.21 -16.56 -20.40
N ALA A 53 -4.86 -15.79 -21.43
CA ALA A 53 -4.75 -14.34 -21.30
C ALA A 53 -6.01 -13.74 -20.65
N VAL A 54 -5.83 -12.76 -19.76
CA VAL A 54 -6.96 -12.04 -19.17
C VAL A 54 -7.75 -11.35 -20.29
N PRO A 55 -9.08 -11.54 -20.38
CA PRO A 55 -9.88 -10.88 -21.40
C PRO A 55 -9.80 -9.35 -21.36
N SER A 56 -10.08 -8.69 -22.49
CA SER A 56 -10.08 -7.22 -22.55
C SER A 56 -11.17 -6.61 -21.65
N ASP A 57 -10.99 -5.37 -21.19
CA ASP A 57 -11.99 -4.68 -20.38
C ASP A 57 -13.35 -4.51 -21.09
N GLU A 58 -13.36 -4.46 -22.42
CA GLU A 58 -14.60 -4.44 -23.20
C GLU A 58 -15.31 -5.80 -23.20
N ASP A 59 -14.56 -6.88 -23.42
CA ASP A 59 -15.06 -8.24 -23.36
C ASP A 59 -15.62 -8.58 -21.97
N ILE A 60 -14.90 -8.17 -20.91
CA ILE A 60 -15.34 -8.37 -19.52
C ILE A 60 -16.66 -7.63 -19.26
N ARG A 61 -16.82 -6.40 -19.77
CA ARG A 61 -18.06 -5.63 -19.59
C ARG A 61 -19.24 -6.28 -20.32
N LYS A 62 -19.05 -6.72 -21.57
CA LYS A 62 -20.09 -7.41 -22.35
C LYS A 62 -20.51 -8.72 -21.68
N ALA A 63 -19.56 -9.58 -21.36
CA ALA A 63 -19.82 -10.86 -20.69
C ALA A 63 -20.50 -10.66 -19.33
N LYS A 64 -20.14 -9.62 -18.56
CA LYS A 64 -20.83 -9.30 -17.30
C LYS A 64 -22.29 -8.92 -17.51
N SER A 65 -22.62 -8.16 -18.56
CA SER A 65 -24.02 -7.82 -18.87
C SER A 65 -24.81 -9.08 -19.22
N GLU A 66 -24.28 -9.92 -20.11
CA GLU A 66 -24.92 -11.17 -20.53
C GLU A 66 -25.15 -12.13 -19.35
N ILE A 67 -24.16 -12.24 -18.45
CA ILE A 67 -24.30 -13.03 -17.22
C ILE A 67 -25.32 -12.41 -16.27
N GLN A 68 -25.36 -11.08 -16.13
CA GLN A 68 -26.36 -10.43 -15.30
C GLN A 68 -27.76 -10.75 -15.81
N ASP A 69 -28.01 -10.56 -17.10
CA ASP A 69 -29.29 -10.87 -17.74
C ASP A 69 -29.67 -12.36 -17.56
N PHE A 70 -28.68 -13.26 -17.64
CA PHE A 70 -28.89 -14.70 -17.45
C PHE A 70 -29.30 -15.06 -16.02
N TYR A 71 -28.70 -14.42 -15.01
CA TYR A 71 -28.99 -14.67 -13.59
C TYR A 71 -29.97 -13.64 -12.98
N ASP A 72 -30.72 -12.88 -13.78
CA ASP A 72 -31.57 -11.80 -13.30
C ASP A 72 -32.57 -12.26 -12.22
N ALA A 73 -33.14 -13.46 -12.39
CA ALA A 73 -34.07 -14.05 -11.43
C ALA A 73 -33.37 -14.34 -10.10
N GLU A 74 -32.27 -15.08 -10.11
CA GLU A 74 -31.48 -15.43 -8.92
C GLU A 74 -30.94 -14.17 -8.23
N LEU A 75 -30.47 -13.19 -9.01
CA LEU A 75 -30.02 -11.89 -8.51
C LEU A 75 -31.13 -11.15 -7.75
N SER A 76 -32.38 -11.22 -8.24
CA SER A 76 -33.54 -10.60 -7.59
C SER A 76 -33.97 -11.32 -6.30
N GLU A 77 -33.74 -12.63 -6.22
CA GLU A 77 -34.04 -13.46 -5.06
C GLU A 77 -32.95 -13.40 -3.97
N THR A 78 -31.71 -13.08 -4.36
CA THR A 78 -30.52 -13.04 -3.50
C THR A 78 -30.43 -11.72 -2.74
N LYS A 79 -31.27 -11.55 -1.71
CA LYS A 79 -31.42 -10.30 -0.95
C LYS A 79 -30.60 -10.24 0.33
N THR A 80 -30.35 -11.38 0.98
CA THR A 80 -29.63 -11.44 2.26
C THR A 80 -28.15 -11.76 2.08
N SER A 81 -27.32 -11.38 3.04
CA SER A 81 -25.88 -11.71 3.08
C SER A 81 -25.64 -13.21 2.92
N GLN A 82 -26.45 -14.06 3.59
CA GLN A 82 -26.35 -15.51 3.50
C GLN A 82 -26.69 -16.03 2.09
N GLN A 83 -27.77 -15.53 1.49
CA GLN A 83 -28.12 -15.89 0.11
C GLN A 83 -27.01 -15.47 -0.87
N GLN A 84 -26.41 -14.30 -0.66
CA GLN A 84 -25.31 -13.81 -1.49
C GLN A 84 -24.07 -14.70 -1.40
N GLY A 85 -23.78 -15.27 -0.24
CA GLY A 85 -22.69 -16.24 -0.07
C GLY A 85 -22.94 -17.53 -0.84
N VAL A 86 -24.13 -18.13 -0.67
CA VAL A 86 -24.54 -19.34 -1.41
C VAL A 86 -24.52 -19.11 -2.92
N PHE A 87 -25.01 -17.95 -3.38
CA PHE A 87 -25.01 -17.61 -4.79
C PHE A 87 -23.58 -17.36 -5.31
N ALA A 88 -22.69 -16.79 -4.50
CA ALA A 88 -21.28 -16.64 -4.86
C ALA A 88 -20.58 -17.99 -5.08
N GLU A 89 -20.86 -18.98 -4.23
CA GLU A 89 -20.35 -20.35 -4.40
C GLU A 89 -20.90 -21.00 -5.69
N ALA A 90 -22.20 -20.86 -5.96
CA ALA A 90 -22.80 -21.38 -7.18
C ALA A 90 -22.13 -20.78 -8.43
N LEU A 91 -21.93 -19.46 -8.47
CA LEU A 91 -21.24 -18.78 -9.56
C LEU A 91 -19.77 -19.21 -9.70
N LEU A 92 -19.10 -19.53 -8.60
CA LEU A 92 -17.74 -20.07 -8.61
C LEU A 92 -17.71 -21.47 -9.25
N GLU A 93 -18.65 -22.35 -8.92
CA GLU A 93 -18.75 -23.66 -9.55
C GLU A 93 -19.10 -23.56 -11.04
N ASP A 94 -20.01 -22.68 -11.41
CA ASP A 94 -20.35 -22.42 -12.82
C ASP A 94 -19.11 -21.95 -13.59
N ALA A 95 -18.30 -21.05 -13.02
CA ALA A 95 -17.05 -20.60 -13.61
C ALA A 95 -16.04 -21.74 -13.82
N ARG A 96 -15.99 -22.74 -12.94
CA ARG A 96 -15.11 -23.90 -13.08
C ARG A 96 -15.54 -24.84 -14.21
N VAL A 97 -16.85 -24.97 -14.44
CA VAL A 97 -17.41 -25.86 -15.47
C VAL A 97 -17.32 -25.26 -16.87
N ILE A 98 -17.32 -23.92 -17.01
CA ILE A 98 -17.17 -23.28 -18.33
C ILE A 98 -15.84 -23.65 -18.98
N LYS A 99 -15.95 -24.25 -20.18
CA LYS A 99 -14.84 -24.58 -21.07
C LYS A 99 -14.99 -23.83 -22.39
N GLY A 100 -13.88 -23.34 -22.93
CA GLY A 100 -13.85 -22.72 -24.27
C GLY A 100 -14.31 -21.27 -24.34
N ASP A 101 -14.83 -20.67 -23.25
CA ASP A 101 -15.15 -19.24 -23.18
C ASP A 101 -14.46 -18.54 -22.00
N PRO A 102 -13.23 -18.03 -22.19
CA PRO A 102 -12.50 -17.34 -21.13
C PRO A 102 -13.15 -16.02 -20.69
N ARG A 103 -13.98 -15.39 -21.54
CA ARG A 103 -14.64 -14.11 -21.22
C ARG A 103 -15.74 -14.33 -20.19
N SER A 104 -16.65 -15.26 -20.46
CA SER A 104 -17.72 -15.63 -19.53
C SER A 104 -17.17 -16.21 -18.24
N LYS A 105 -16.15 -17.08 -18.32
CA LYS A 105 -15.48 -17.63 -17.14
C LYS A 105 -14.89 -16.54 -16.24
N TYR A 106 -14.15 -15.57 -16.81
CA TYR A 106 -13.58 -14.47 -16.04
C TYR A 106 -14.68 -13.59 -15.43
N ALA A 107 -15.72 -13.27 -16.20
CA ALA A 107 -16.84 -12.46 -15.74
C ALA A 107 -17.63 -13.12 -14.60
N LEU A 108 -17.82 -14.45 -14.64
CA LEU A 108 -18.42 -15.21 -13.53
C LEU A 108 -17.58 -15.14 -12.26
N PHE A 109 -16.26 -15.37 -12.33
CA PHE A 109 -15.41 -15.21 -11.15
C PHE A 109 -15.50 -13.80 -10.56
N MET A 110 -15.56 -12.77 -11.41
CA MET A 110 -15.72 -11.38 -10.96
C MET A 110 -17.07 -11.13 -10.28
N LEU A 111 -18.16 -11.72 -10.79
CA LEU A 111 -19.49 -11.65 -10.18
C LEU A 111 -19.52 -12.42 -8.86
N ALA A 112 -18.98 -13.65 -8.83
CA ALA A 112 -18.84 -14.47 -7.64
C ALA A 112 -18.10 -13.71 -6.53
N ARG A 113 -16.96 -13.09 -6.85
CA ARG A 113 -16.20 -12.28 -5.88
C ARG A 113 -17.01 -11.10 -5.36
N SER A 114 -17.76 -10.43 -6.23
CA SER A 114 -18.63 -9.32 -5.81
C SER A 114 -19.74 -9.78 -4.87
N LYS A 115 -20.32 -10.97 -5.09
CA LYS A 115 -21.35 -11.55 -4.23
C LYS A 115 -20.77 -12.03 -2.90
N ALA A 116 -19.58 -12.65 -2.91
CA ALA A 116 -18.86 -13.01 -1.70
C ALA A 116 -18.55 -11.78 -0.82
N LEU A 117 -18.09 -10.67 -1.43
CA LEU A 117 -17.90 -9.40 -0.73
C LEU A 117 -19.19 -8.86 -0.10
N SER A 118 -20.31 -8.93 -0.84
CA SER A 118 -21.63 -8.48 -0.35
C SER A 118 -22.11 -9.36 0.82
N ALA A 119 -21.74 -10.65 0.80
CA ALA A 119 -21.99 -11.62 1.85
C ALA A 119 -21.06 -11.48 3.08
N ASN A 120 -20.09 -10.56 3.03
CA ASN A 120 -19.00 -10.42 3.99
C ASN A 120 -18.12 -11.68 4.14
N ASP A 121 -18.04 -12.51 3.08
CA ASP A 121 -17.24 -13.74 3.06
C ASP A 121 -15.84 -13.48 2.49
N ILE A 122 -14.91 -13.19 3.40
CA ILE A 122 -13.51 -12.88 3.08
C ILE A 122 -12.78 -14.12 2.56
N GLU A 123 -13.06 -15.30 3.13
CA GLU A 123 -12.34 -16.52 2.75
C GLU A 123 -12.70 -16.92 1.32
N LEU A 124 -13.99 -16.92 0.99
CA LEU A 124 -14.45 -17.18 -0.37
C LEU A 124 -13.94 -16.12 -1.35
N THR A 125 -13.90 -14.85 -0.95
CA THR A 125 -13.33 -13.76 -1.76
C THR A 125 -11.87 -14.02 -2.14
N LEU A 126 -11.04 -14.47 -1.20
CA LEU A 126 -9.63 -14.79 -1.45
C LEU A 126 -9.48 -16.08 -2.26
N ARG A 127 -10.30 -17.11 -1.98
CA ARG A 127 -10.30 -18.36 -2.75
C ARG A 127 -10.64 -18.14 -4.23
N ILE A 128 -11.62 -17.27 -4.51
CA ILE A 128 -11.95 -16.88 -5.89
C ILE A 128 -10.75 -16.17 -6.56
N ALA A 129 -9.96 -15.40 -5.80
CA ALA A 129 -8.76 -14.76 -6.35
C ALA A 129 -7.69 -15.78 -6.75
N ASP A 130 -7.51 -16.85 -5.97
CA ASP A 130 -6.59 -17.95 -6.30
C ASP A 130 -7.06 -18.68 -7.57
N GLU A 131 -8.35 -18.98 -7.69
CA GLU A 131 -8.96 -19.61 -8.88
C GLU A 131 -8.80 -18.75 -10.16
N ILE A 132 -8.92 -17.42 -10.03
CA ILE A 132 -8.63 -16.49 -11.12
C ILE A 132 -7.15 -16.60 -11.54
N ALA A 133 -6.22 -16.65 -10.59
CA ALA A 133 -4.79 -16.76 -10.89
C ALA A 133 -4.38 -18.13 -11.46
N GLU A 134 -5.11 -19.18 -11.11
CA GLU A 134 -4.93 -20.52 -11.69
C GLU A 134 -5.47 -20.62 -13.12
N SER A 135 -6.54 -19.89 -13.43
CA SER A 135 -7.20 -19.94 -14.73
C SER A 135 -6.65 -18.95 -15.76
N PHE A 136 -6.06 -17.83 -15.31
CA PHE A 136 -5.68 -16.70 -16.18
C PHE A 136 -4.23 -16.27 -16.01
N GLU A 137 -3.67 -15.58 -17.02
CA GLU A 137 -2.34 -14.97 -17.01
C GLU A 137 -2.27 -13.72 -16.10
N ILE A 138 -2.53 -13.94 -14.82
CA ILE A 138 -2.38 -12.98 -13.74
C ILE A 138 -1.57 -13.64 -12.63
N SER A 139 -0.63 -12.91 -12.03
CA SER A 139 0.11 -13.46 -10.90
C SER A 139 -0.83 -13.71 -9.71
N PRO A 140 -0.62 -14.80 -8.95
CA PRO A 140 -1.37 -15.05 -7.72
C PRO A 140 -1.37 -13.86 -6.76
N GLU A 141 -0.23 -13.20 -6.63
CA GLU A 141 -0.03 -12.04 -5.77
C GLU A 141 -0.88 -10.85 -6.20
N ARG A 142 -0.90 -10.55 -7.51
CA ARG A 142 -1.74 -9.49 -8.08
C ARG A 142 -3.22 -9.79 -7.92
N SER A 143 -3.64 -11.03 -8.19
CA SER A 143 -5.05 -11.43 -8.04
C SER A 143 -5.52 -11.28 -6.59
N LYS A 144 -4.73 -11.78 -5.63
CA LYS A 144 -5.01 -11.68 -4.19
C LYS A 144 -4.99 -10.22 -3.71
N ALA A 145 -4.04 -9.41 -4.17
CA ALA A 145 -4.00 -7.98 -3.85
C ALA A 145 -5.23 -7.22 -4.33
N LEU A 146 -5.71 -7.50 -5.55
CA LEU A 146 -6.95 -6.92 -6.07
C LEU A 146 -8.17 -7.32 -5.24
N ALA A 147 -8.22 -8.56 -4.75
CA ALA A 147 -9.28 -9.02 -3.86
C ALA A 147 -9.24 -8.27 -2.50
N ILE A 148 -8.06 -8.10 -1.90
CA ILE A 148 -7.90 -7.32 -0.66
C ILE A 148 -8.29 -5.85 -0.86
N CYS A 149 -7.88 -5.21 -1.96
CA CYS A 149 -8.33 -3.85 -2.28
C CYS A 149 -9.85 -3.74 -2.50
N ALA A 150 -10.50 -4.82 -2.95
CA ALA A 150 -11.96 -4.85 -3.08
C ALA A 150 -12.67 -4.91 -1.72
N ILE A 151 -12.07 -5.57 -0.71
CA ILE A 151 -12.55 -5.56 0.69
C ILE A 151 -12.54 -4.12 1.23
N ASP A 152 -11.44 -3.36 1.01
CA ASP A 152 -11.37 -1.94 1.39
C ASP A 152 -12.45 -1.10 0.70
N LYS A 153 -12.60 -1.27 -0.62
CA LYS A 153 -13.57 -0.52 -1.41
C LYS A 153 -15.01 -0.78 -0.94
N ALA A 154 -15.31 -2.01 -0.53
CA ALA A 154 -16.59 -2.39 0.04
C ALA A 154 -16.80 -1.87 1.48
N LYS A 155 -15.77 -1.26 2.10
CA LYS A 155 -15.77 -0.75 3.48
C LYS A 155 -16.26 -1.79 4.49
N MET A 156 -15.85 -3.03 4.26
CA MET A 156 -16.19 -4.16 5.11
C MET A 156 -15.66 -3.95 6.53
N ARG A 157 -16.52 -4.18 7.52
CA ARG A 157 -16.13 -4.09 8.93
C ARG A 157 -15.41 -5.36 9.34
N LEU A 158 -14.10 -5.26 9.52
CA LEU A 158 -13.28 -6.36 9.99
C LEU A 158 -13.28 -6.43 11.51
N GLY A 159 -13.38 -7.64 12.06
CA GLY A 159 -13.03 -7.90 13.45
C GLY A 159 -11.53 -7.71 13.67
N ARG A 160 -11.10 -7.77 14.93
CA ARG A 160 -9.69 -7.59 15.27
C ARG A 160 -8.80 -8.65 14.61
N GLU A 161 -9.15 -9.92 14.80
CA GLU A 161 -8.37 -11.05 14.28
C GLU A 161 -8.35 -11.06 12.75
N GLU A 162 -9.50 -10.81 12.11
CA GLU A 162 -9.55 -10.70 10.64
C GLU A 162 -8.75 -9.50 10.14
N GLY A 163 -8.81 -8.35 10.82
CA GLY A 163 -8.03 -7.17 10.50
C GLY A 163 -6.52 -7.42 10.58
N GLU A 164 -6.06 -8.05 11.66
CA GLU A 164 -4.64 -8.46 11.82
C GLU A 164 -4.21 -9.39 10.67
N ARG A 165 -5.02 -10.40 10.34
CA ARG A 165 -4.75 -11.34 9.25
C ARG A 165 -4.68 -10.63 7.89
N ILE A 166 -5.68 -9.81 7.55
CA ILE A 166 -5.74 -9.09 6.27
C ILE A 166 -4.59 -8.10 6.13
N ALA A 167 -4.27 -7.35 7.18
CA ALA A 167 -3.13 -6.44 7.14
C ALA A 167 -1.81 -7.17 6.92
N ARG A 168 -1.61 -8.34 7.55
CA ARG A 168 -0.42 -9.17 7.36
C ARG A 168 -0.32 -9.71 5.94
N ASP A 169 -1.41 -10.27 5.41
CA ASP A 169 -1.48 -10.74 4.03
C ASP A 169 -1.20 -9.61 3.03
N ALA A 170 -1.77 -8.42 3.25
CA ALA A 170 -1.52 -7.25 2.44
C ALA A 170 -0.04 -6.84 2.44
N VAL A 171 0.63 -6.83 3.59
CA VAL A 171 2.08 -6.52 3.70
C VAL A 171 2.93 -7.51 2.89
N LEU A 172 2.62 -8.81 2.94
CA LEU A 172 3.37 -9.84 2.23
C LEU A 172 3.29 -9.71 0.69
N LEU A 173 2.25 -9.06 0.18
CA LEU A 173 2.02 -8.87 -1.24
C LEU A 173 2.65 -7.60 -1.82
N ILE A 174 3.07 -6.63 -0.99
CA ILE A 174 3.63 -5.35 -1.46
C ILE A 174 4.93 -5.57 -2.24
N ASP A 175 5.85 -6.38 -1.73
CA ASP A 175 7.15 -6.61 -2.35
C ASP A 175 7.06 -7.27 -3.73
N PRO A 176 6.29 -8.36 -3.91
CA PRO A 176 6.02 -8.94 -5.23
C PRO A 176 5.42 -7.95 -6.22
N LEU A 177 4.41 -7.17 -5.81
CA LEU A 177 3.78 -6.16 -6.68
C LEU A 177 4.79 -5.10 -7.14
N VAL A 178 5.66 -4.64 -6.24
CA VAL A 178 6.74 -3.71 -6.60
C VAL A 178 7.71 -4.37 -7.57
N ALA A 179 8.09 -5.65 -7.39
CA ALA A 179 8.96 -6.36 -8.32
C ALA A 179 8.34 -6.51 -9.73
N GLU A 180 7.02 -6.66 -9.80
CA GLU A 180 6.23 -6.65 -11.04
C GLU A 180 6.07 -5.25 -11.65
N ASN A 181 6.56 -4.21 -10.99
CA ASN A 181 6.40 -2.80 -11.37
C ASN A 181 4.93 -2.32 -11.31
N ASP A 182 4.07 -2.95 -10.51
CA ASP A 182 2.73 -2.44 -10.18
C ASP A 182 2.77 -1.57 -8.92
N ILE A 183 3.46 -0.42 -9.05
CA ILE A 183 3.71 0.51 -7.94
C ILE A 183 2.41 1.13 -7.43
N ASP A 184 1.41 1.34 -8.30
CA ASP A 184 0.14 1.95 -7.91
C ASP A 184 -0.73 0.97 -7.10
N LEU A 185 -0.79 -0.32 -7.47
CA LEU A 185 -1.48 -1.32 -6.66
C LEU A 185 -0.76 -1.55 -5.33
N ALA A 186 0.58 -1.63 -5.35
CA ALA A 186 1.39 -1.72 -4.13
C ALA A 186 1.11 -0.54 -3.17
N PHE A 187 0.94 0.68 -3.71
CA PHE A 187 0.65 1.87 -2.89
C PHE A 187 -0.72 1.78 -2.22
N LYS A 188 -1.76 1.39 -2.97
CA LYS A 188 -3.12 1.20 -2.44
C LYS A 188 -3.11 0.12 -1.35
N LEU A 189 -2.44 -0.99 -1.62
CA LEU A 189 -2.36 -2.11 -0.68
C LEU A 189 -1.59 -1.75 0.59
N ALA A 190 -0.46 -1.05 0.49
CA ALA A 190 0.31 -0.59 1.64
C ALA A 190 -0.47 0.41 2.51
N THR A 191 -1.23 1.31 1.88
CA THR A 191 -2.12 2.24 2.58
C THR A 191 -3.19 1.49 3.36
N TYR A 192 -3.89 0.56 2.70
CA TYR A 192 -4.92 -0.25 3.34
C TYR A 192 -4.38 -1.15 4.45
N ALA A 193 -3.20 -1.75 4.27
CA ALA A 193 -2.54 -2.56 5.29
C ALA A 193 -2.29 -1.76 6.57
N ALA A 194 -1.78 -0.53 6.44
CA ALA A 194 -1.53 0.34 7.58
C ALA A 194 -2.83 0.75 8.29
N GLU A 195 -3.85 1.16 7.56
CA GLU A 195 -5.15 1.52 8.13
C GLU A 195 -5.82 0.34 8.84
N THR A 196 -5.75 -0.84 8.24
CA THR A 196 -6.33 -2.07 8.78
C THR A 196 -5.59 -2.52 10.04
N ALA A 197 -4.26 -2.52 10.06
CA ALA A 197 -3.46 -2.85 11.25
C ALA A 197 -3.73 -1.86 12.40
N LYS A 198 -3.85 -0.56 12.08
CA LYS A 198 -4.23 0.47 13.06
C LYS A 198 -5.62 0.20 13.64
N GLY A 199 -6.60 -0.12 12.78
CA GLY A 199 -7.97 -0.46 13.20
C GLY A 199 -8.02 -1.71 14.09
N ALA A 200 -7.18 -2.70 13.80
CA ALA A 200 -7.03 -3.92 14.59
C ALA A 200 -6.22 -3.73 15.89
N ARG A 201 -5.61 -2.55 16.09
CA ARG A 201 -4.77 -2.22 17.25
C ARG A 201 -3.49 -3.06 17.37
N ASP A 202 -2.98 -3.57 16.25
CA ASP A 202 -1.67 -4.22 16.17
C ASP A 202 -0.61 -3.16 15.82
N PHE A 203 -0.10 -2.46 16.83
CA PHE A 203 0.88 -1.38 16.64
C PHE A 203 2.21 -1.85 16.02
N PRO A 204 2.76 -3.03 16.37
CA PRO A 204 3.90 -3.59 15.64
C PRO A 204 3.62 -3.71 14.14
N LEU A 205 2.51 -4.36 13.75
CA LEU A 205 2.16 -4.53 12.34
C LEU A 205 1.85 -3.20 11.64
N TYR A 206 1.22 -2.25 12.33
CA TYR A 206 0.99 -0.90 11.82
C TYR A 206 2.30 -0.20 11.45
N LYS A 207 3.32 -0.28 12.32
CA LYS A 207 4.63 0.33 12.05
C LYS A 207 5.23 -0.24 10.76
N ILE A 208 5.23 -1.57 10.63
CA ILE A 208 5.70 -2.28 9.44
C ILE A 208 4.96 -1.81 8.18
N ALA A 209 3.63 -1.85 8.21
CA ALA A 209 2.81 -1.45 7.08
C ALA A 209 3.00 0.03 6.72
N SER A 210 3.18 0.91 7.71
CA SER A 210 3.50 2.31 7.51
C SER A 210 4.87 2.51 6.86
N ASP A 211 5.89 1.75 7.27
CA ASP A 211 7.22 1.81 6.67
C ASP A 211 7.17 1.39 5.18
N PHE A 212 6.44 0.31 4.86
CA PHE A 212 6.18 -0.08 3.47
C PHE A 212 5.42 0.99 2.69
N ARG A 213 4.39 1.61 3.28
CA ARG A 213 3.65 2.70 2.64
C ARG A 213 4.58 3.86 2.28
N ASN A 214 5.45 4.26 3.22
CA ASN A 214 6.41 5.34 3.00
C ASN A 214 7.42 4.98 1.89
N ASP A 215 7.91 3.74 1.87
CA ASP A 215 8.76 3.22 0.80
C ASP A 215 8.09 3.34 -0.57
N VAL A 216 6.85 2.88 -0.70
CA VAL A 216 6.14 2.90 -1.98
C VAL A 216 5.83 4.33 -2.44
N VAL A 217 5.58 5.28 -1.52
CA VAL A 217 5.44 6.71 -1.86
C VAL A 217 6.72 7.27 -2.51
N VAL A 218 7.90 6.89 -1.99
CA VAL A 218 9.18 7.27 -2.61
C VAL A 218 9.30 6.65 -3.99
N LEU A 219 9.02 5.36 -4.13
CA LEU A 219 9.10 4.65 -5.42
C LEU A 219 8.16 5.21 -6.49
N ARG A 220 6.95 5.62 -6.11
CA ARG A 220 5.98 6.20 -7.04
C ARG A 220 6.50 7.49 -7.66
N ARG A 221 7.20 8.34 -6.89
CA ARG A 221 7.88 9.54 -7.40
C ARG A 221 9.04 9.18 -8.33
N GLU A 222 9.82 8.16 -7.98
CA GLU A 222 10.95 7.71 -8.79
C GLU A 222 10.53 7.02 -10.10
N THR A 223 9.34 6.41 -10.12
CA THR A 223 8.77 5.75 -11.30
C THR A 223 8.64 6.73 -12.47
N ILE A 224 8.34 8.00 -12.20
CA ILE A 224 8.27 9.05 -13.24
C ILE A 224 9.64 9.23 -13.91
N ARG A 225 10.73 9.28 -13.12
CA ARG A 225 12.09 9.39 -13.63
C ARG A 225 12.51 8.12 -14.39
N TYR A 226 12.14 6.96 -13.85
CA TYR A 226 12.37 5.66 -14.48
C TYR A 226 11.70 5.56 -15.86
N VAL A 227 10.40 5.88 -15.97
CA VAL A 227 9.66 5.85 -17.24
C VAL A 227 10.29 6.80 -18.26
N ARG A 228 10.62 8.03 -17.85
CA ARG A 228 11.31 8.99 -18.73
C ARG A 228 12.67 8.45 -19.21
N ALA A 229 13.45 7.84 -18.32
CA ALA A 229 14.72 7.23 -18.69
C ALA A 229 14.53 6.07 -19.67
N LYS A 230 13.55 5.18 -19.46
CA LYS A 230 13.23 4.10 -20.40
C LYS A 230 12.79 4.62 -21.77
N GLU A 231 12.06 5.73 -21.82
CA GLU A 231 11.67 6.34 -23.10
C GLU A 231 12.87 6.94 -23.83
N GLN A 232 13.79 7.62 -23.11
CA GLN A 232 15.04 8.10 -23.70
C GLN A 232 15.88 6.95 -24.27
N LEU A 233 15.94 5.80 -23.58
CA LEU A 233 16.68 4.63 -24.05
C LEU A 233 16.10 4.01 -25.33
N LYS A 234 14.83 4.27 -25.66
CA LYS A 234 14.26 3.88 -26.97
C LYS A 234 14.72 4.79 -28.11
N GLN A 235 15.05 6.05 -27.79
CA GLN A 235 15.48 7.06 -28.77
C GLN A 235 16.99 7.01 -29.02
N GLY A 236 17.75 6.37 -28.13
CA GLY A 236 19.18 6.15 -28.28
C GLY A 236 19.88 5.88 -26.96
N ASP A 237 21.19 5.79 -27.03
CA ASP A 237 22.02 5.47 -25.88
C ASP A 237 22.31 6.72 -25.04
N SER A 238 21.68 6.80 -23.88
CA SER A 238 21.97 7.82 -22.86
C SER A 238 22.57 7.17 -21.62
N ALA A 239 23.82 7.54 -21.30
CA ALA A 239 24.55 7.01 -20.16
C ALA A 239 23.86 7.35 -18.81
N GLU A 240 23.22 8.52 -18.72
CA GLU A 240 22.44 8.92 -17.55
C GLU A 240 21.11 8.16 -17.47
N ALA A 241 20.43 7.97 -18.60
CA ALA A 241 19.21 7.17 -18.62
C ALA A 241 19.48 5.71 -18.24
N CYS A 242 20.60 5.13 -18.70
CA CYS A 242 21.09 3.81 -18.28
C CYS A 242 21.31 3.75 -16.77
N ARG A 243 21.91 4.78 -16.17
CA ARG A 243 22.13 4.87 -14.72
C ARG A 243 20.80 4.90 -13.94
N ILE A 244 19.88 5.78 -14.33
CA ILE A 244 18.57 5.92 -13.66
C ILE A 244 17.77 4.63 -13.77
N ALA A 245 17.67 4.07 -14.99
CA ALA A 245 16.91 2.86 -15.23
C ALA A 245 17.53 1.65 -14.53
N GLY A 246 18.85 1.48 -14.62
CA GLY A 246 19.56 0.36 -13.99
C GLY A 246 19.47 0.39 -12.46
N LEU A 247 19.62 1.56 -11.83
CA LEU A 247 19.47 1.69 -10.38
C LEU A 247 18.04 1.39 -9.92
N PHE A 248 17.03 1.82 -10.68
CA PHE A 248 15.63 1.52 -10.36
C PHE A 248 15.33 0.03 -10.52
N GLU A 249 15.77 -0.60 -11.62
CA GLU A 249 15.60 -2.04 -11.84
C GLU A 249 16.27 -2.87 -10.74
N CYS A 250 17.52 -2.57 -10.37
CA CYS A 250 18.21 -3.28 -9.28
C CYS A 250 17.58 -3.02 -7.90
N LEU A 251 17.42 -1.75 -7.51
CA LEU A 251 17.15 -1.39 -6.11
C LEU A 251 15.67 -1.24 -5.77
N ALA A 252 14.80 -0.91 -6.75
CA ALA A 252 13.36 -0.85 -6.54
C ALA A 252 12.69 -2.17 -6.92
N LEU A 253 12.90 -2.62 -8.16
CA LEU A 253 12.22 -3.79 -8.72
C LEU A 253 12.91 -5.12 -8.37
N ASN A 254 14.10 -5.09 -7.78
CA ASN A 254 14.89 -6.29 -7.47
C ASN A 254 15.22 -7.14 -8.72
N LYS A 255 15.32 -6.50 -9.89
CA LYS A 255 15.65 -7.10 -11.20
C LYS A 255 17.13 -6.89 -11.50
N TRP A 256 17.97 -7.64 -10.82
CA TRP A 256 19.43 -7.48 -10.88
C TRP A 256 20.01 -7.75 -12.28
N THR A 257 19.54 -8.78 -13.00
CA THR A 257 20.11 -9.11 -14.33
C THR A 257 19.95 -7.95 -15.31
N SER A 258 18.73 -7.47 -15.52
CA SER A 258 18.46 -6.36 -16.44
C SER A 258 19.01 -5.02 -15.92
N GLY A 259 18.94 -4.79 -14.61
CA GLY A 259 19.50 -3.60 -14.00
C GLY A 259 21.02 -3.51 -14.15
N LEU A 260 21.76 -4.60 -13.94
CA LEU A 260 23.21 -4.65 -14.10
C LEU A 260 23.64 -4.42 -15.55
N GLU A 261 22.89 -4.94 -16.53
CA GLU A 261 23.13 -4.66 -17.96
C GLU A 261 23.03 -3.17 -18.28
N LEU A 262 22.06 -2.47 -17.70
CA LEU A 262 21.91 -1.02 -17.84
C LEU A 262 23.03 -0.28 -17.09
N LEU A 263 23.35 -0.69 -15.87
CA LEU A 263 24.41 -0.06 -15.07
C LEU A 263 25.80 -0.21 -15.68
N ALA A 264 26.07 -1.32 -16.38
CA ALA A 264 27.27 -1.54 -17.16
C ALA A 264 27.47 -0.52 -18.31
N ARG A 265 26.41 0.20 -18.69
CA ARG A 265 26.42 1.26 -19.71
C ARG A 265 26.29 2.66 -19.10
N SER A 266 26.33 2.78 -17.77
CA SER A 266 26.21 4.06 -17.08
C SER A 266 27.46 4.94 -17.25
N GLY A 267 27.28 6.26 -17.15
CA GLY A 267 28.39 7.22 -17.24
C GLY A 267 29.36 7.15 -16.05
N ASP A 268 28.88 6.67 -14.89
CA ASP A 268 29.68 6.50 -13.67
C ASP A 268 30.64 5.32 -13.83
N VAL A 269 31.95 5.61 -13.85
CA VAL A 269 33.01 4.62 -14.09
C VAL A 269 33.01 3.54 -13.01
N ASN A 270 32.86 3.92 -11.74
CA ASN A 270 32.90 2.99 -10.61
C ASN A 270 31.69 2.07 -10.62
N LEU A 271 30.50 2.62 -10.87
CA LEU A 271 29.27 1.84 -10.93
C LEU A 271 29.24 0.92 -12.16
N ARG A 272 29.73 1.39 -13.31
CA ARG A 272 29.85 0.59 -14.53
C ARG A 272 30.82 -0.58 -14.37
N GLN A 273 31.98 -0.35 -13.76
CA GLN A 273 32.93 -1.44 -13.48
C GLN A 273 32.31 -2.46 -12.53
N LEU A 274 31.78 -2.01 -11.38
CA LEU A 274 31.12 -2.87 -10.40
C LEU A 274 29.98 -3.68 -11.02
N ALA A 275 29.18 -3.06 -11.90
CA ALA A 275 28.08 -3.73 -12.58
C ALA A 275 28.54 -4.78 -13.59
N ASN A 276 29.58 -4.49 -14.40
CA ASN A 276 30.16 -5.47 -15.32
C ASN A 276 30.72 -6.67 -14.58
N GLU A 277 31.56 -6.45 -13.57
CA GLU A 277 32.15 -7.54 -12.77
C GLU A 277 31.09 -8.40 -12.07
N THR A 278 30.04 -7.76 -11.53
CA THR A 278 28.92 -8.47 -10.91
C THR A 278 28.12 -9.27 -11.93
N ARG A 279 27.86 -8.71 -13.12
CA ARG A 279 27.15 -9.43 -14.19
C ARG A 279 27.95 -10.64 -14.67
N ASP A 280 29.25 -10.46 -14.88
CA ASP A 280 30.13 -11.51 -15.37
C ASP A 280 30.21 -12.66 -14.34
N LEU A 281 30.31 -12.34 -13.05
CA LEU A 281 30.20 -13.32 -11.94
C LEU A 281 28.87 -14.08 -11.93
N LEU A 282 27.74 -13.40 -12.17
CA LEU A 282 26.42 -14.04 -12.15
C LEU A 282 26.16 -14.92 -13.38
N ASN A 283 26.85 -14.65 -14.48
CA ASN A 283 26.75 -15.43 -15.72
C ASN A 283 27.69 -16.64 -15.75
N ASP A 284 28.83 -16.57 -15.07
CA ASP A 284 29.71 -17.72 -14.91
C ASP A 284 29.14 -18.70 -13.87
N LYS A 285 28.94 -19.95 -14.29
CA LYS A 285 28.39 -21.00 -13.42
C LYS A 285 29.46 -21.96 -12.88
N ASN A 286 30.71 -21.88 -13.38
CA ASN A 286 31.65 -22.99 -13.25
C ASN A 286 33.05 -22.64 -12.72
N ASP A 287 33.36 -21.38 -12.38
CA ASP A 287 34.71 -21.03 -11.90
C ASP A 287 34.81 -21.05 -10.36
N LYS A 288 35.74 -21.85 -9.81
CA LYS A 288 36.06 -21.85 -8.37
C LYS A 288 36.73 -20.54 -7.92
N ASN A 289 37.35 -19.80 -8.83
CA ASN A 289 37.90 -18.47 -8.55
C ASN A 289 36.80 -17.40 -8.36
N ASP A 290 35.53 -17.74 -8.57
CA ASP A 290 34.40 -16.84 -8.37
C ASP A 290 34.16 -16.51 -6.90
N ASN A 291 34.61 -17.34 -5.97
CA ASN A 291 34.21 -17.18 -4.58
C ASN A 291 34.85 -15.96 -3.91
N GLU A 292 36.16 -15.74 -4.09
CA GLU A 292 36.84 -14.54 -3.58
C GLU A 292 36.32 -13.27 -4.27
N LYS A 293 36.11 -13.33 -5.58
CA LYS A 293 35.50 -12.24 -6.36
C LYS A 293 34.10 -11.90 -5.82
N SER A 294 33.29 -12.91 -5.50
CA SER A 294 31.94 -12.74 -4.96
C SER A 294 31.94 -11.98 -3.64
N VAL A 295 32.88 -12.28 -2.73
CA VAL A 295 33.02 -11.57 -1.45
C VAL A 295 33.47 -10.12 -1.66
N LYS A 296 34.44 -9.88 -2.53
CA LYS A 296 34.90 -8.52 -2.88
C LYS A 296 33.75 -7.68 -3.45
N LEU A 297 33.00 -8.23 -4.40
CA LEU A 297 31.84 -7.57 -4.98
C LEU A 297 30.73 -7.34 -3.95
N ALA A 298 30.48 -8.31 -3.06
CA ALA A 298 29.54 -8.16 -1.96
C ALA A 298 29.92 -7.00 -1.04
N ASP A 299 31.21 -6.88 -0.69
CA ASP A 299 31.75 -5.77 0.12
C ASP A 299 31.58 -4.42 -0.59
N GLU A 300 31.81 -4.31 -1.90
CA GLU A 300 31.60 -3.08 -2.67
C GLU A 300 30.13 -2.66 -2.73
N TRP A 301 29.21 -3.62 -2.93
CA TRP A 301 27.78 -3.36 -2.84
C TRP A 301 27.36 -3.00 -1.41
N TRP A 302 27.96 -3.64 -0.39
CA TRP A 302 27.67 -3.38 1.01
C TRP A 302 28.03 -1.97 1.44
N LYS A 303 29.18 -1.44 0.98
CA LYS A 303 29.61 -0.05 1.28
C LYS A 303 28.57 1.00 0.88
N ARG A 304 27.75 0.71 -0.14
CA ARG A 304 26.71 1.61 -0.64
C ARG A 304 25.42 1.59 0.20
N ILE A 305 25.23 0.59 1.07
CA ILE A 305 24.02 0.42 1.90
C ILE A 305 23.82 1.58 2.88
N SER A 306 24.90 2.15 3.42
CA SER A 306 24.84 3.21 4.44
C SER A 306 24.16 4.49 3.95
N ALA A 307 24.23 4.77 2.65
CA ALA A 307 23.60 5.93 2.02
C ALA A 307 22.15 5.67 1.56
N LEU A 308 21.65 4.44 1.73
CA LEU A 308 20.31 4.06 1.34
C LEU A 308 19.39 3.94 2.55
N GLU A 309 18.11 4.15 2.30
CA GLU A 309 17.06 3.99 3.28
C GLU A 309 15.95 3.08 2.75
N GLY A 310 15.07 2.66 3.66
CA GLY A 310 13.83 1.99 3.30
C GLY A 310 14.04 0.72 2.46
N ARG A 311 13.20 0.53 1.45
CA ARG A 311 13.25 -0.63 0.55
C ARG A 311 14.61 -0.82 -0.11
N LYS A 312 15.20 0.25 -0.65
CA LYS A 312 16.46 0.16 -1.42
C LYS A 312 17.59 -0.43 -0.57
N LYS A 313 17.66 -0.02 0.69
CA LYS A 313 18.58 -0.58 1.69
C LYS A 313 18.35 -2.09 1.89
N ARG A 314 17.10 -2.53 2.03
CA ARG A 314 16.75 -3.96 2.20
C ARG A 314 17.10 -4.79 0.97
N VAL A 315 16.75 -4.30 -0.22
CA VAL A 315 17.01 -4.98 -1.49
C VAL A 315 18.52 -5.14 -1.71
N LEU A 316 19.30 -4.07 -1.48
CA LEU A 316 20.75 -4.13 -1.62
C LEU A 316 21.40 -5.05 -0.57
N ALA A 317 20.96 -5.00 0.68
CA ALA A 317 21.47 -5.88 1.73
C ALA A 317 21.21 -7.36 1.42
N ASN A 318 20.01 -7.70 0.94
CA ASN A 318 19.68 -9.06 0.50
C ASN A 318 20.53 -9.51 -0.68
N PHE A 319 20.79 -8.62 -1.63
CA PHE A 319 21.64 -8.94 -2.77
C PHE A 319 23.10 -9.19 -2.35
N SER A 320 23.67 -8.30 -1.53
CA SER A 320 25.01 -8.51 -0.96
C SER A 320 25.10 -9.81 -0.15
N SER A 321 24.05 -10.16 0.62
CA SER A 321 23.99 -11.43 1.34
C SER A 321 24.08 -12.65 0.41
N LYS A 322 23.40 -12.63 -0.75
CA LYS A 322 23.49 -13.71 -1.75
C LYS A 322 24.89 -13.83 -2.34
N LEU A 323 25.55 -12.71 -2.61
CA LEU A 323 26.94 -12.71 -3.08
C LEU A 323 27.90 -13.25 -2.01
N TYR A 324 27.72 -12.86 -0.76
CA TYR A 324 28.48 -13.41 0.37
C TYR A 324 28.28 -14.92 0.52
N GLN A 325 27.04 -15.42 0.41
CA GLN A 325 26.73 -16.85 0.49
C GLN A 325 27.44 -17.65 -0.60
N ARG A 326 27.51 -17.13 -1.84
CA ARG A 326 28.24 -17.78 -2.94
C ARG A 326 29.73 -17.93 -2.64
N GLY A 327 30.34 -16.95 -1.97
CA GLY A 327 31.76 -16.97 -1.66
C GLY A 327 32.16 -17.70 -0.37
N LEU A 328 31.18 -18.08 0.47
CA LEU A 328 31.42 -18.48 1.86
C LEU A 328 32.34 -19.69 2.00
N ASP A 329 32.22 -20.68 1.11
CA ASP A 329 32.91 -21.97 1.27
C ASP A 329 34.43 -21.90 1.06
N SER A 330 34.92 -20.95 0.25
CA SER A 330 36.36 -20.81 -0.03
C SER A 330 37.13 -19.97 0.98
N LEU A 331 36.43 -19.34 1.93
CA LEU A 331 37.04 -18.43 2.89
C LEU A 331 37.71 -19.19 4.02
N ASP A 332 38.75 -18.59 4.61
CA ASP A 332 39.30 -19.05 5.88
C ASP A 332 38.31 -18.82 7.04
N ASP A 333 38.54 -19.44 8.19
CA ASP A 333 37.61 -19.38 9.32
C ASP A 333 37.35 -17.95 9.82
N ARG A 334 38.35 -17.06 9.72
CA ARG A 334 38.22 -15.66 10.16
C ARG A 334 37.33 -14.87 9.21
N GLU A 335 37.54 -15.03 7.90
CA GLU A 335 36.72 -14.37 6.89
C GLU A 335 35.29 -14.94 6.85
N LYS A 336 35.13 -16.25 7.05
CA LYS A 336 33.81 -16.89 7.23
C LYS A 336 33.03 -16.25 8.37
N GLU A 337 33.66 -16.01 9.52
CA GLU A 337 33.01 -15.37 10.65
C GLU A 337 32.57 -13.92 10.32
N ARG A 338 33.42 -13.14 9.64
CA ARG A 338 33.09 -11.78 9.20
C ARG A 338 31.90 -11.77 8.25
N VAL A 339 31.93 -12.64 7.24
CA VAL A 339 30.89 -12.74 6.22
C VAL A 339 29.57 -13.24 6.81
N ALA A 340 29.62 -14.22 7.72
CA ALA A 340 28.44 -14.70 8.44
C ALA A 340 27.75 -13.57 9.24
N LYS A 341 28.52 -12.70 9.90
CA LYS A 341 27.97 -11.52 10.58
C LYS A 341 27.29 -10.55 9.62
N ARG A 342 27.87 -10.33 8.42
CA ARG A 342 27.24 -9.49 7.37
C ARG A 342 25.94 -10.08 6.84
N ILE A 343 25.90 -11.40 6.62
CA ILE A 343 24.66 -12.11 6.24
C ILE A 343 23.59 -11.95 7.32
N GLU A 344 23.97 -12.10 8.60
CA GLU A 344 23.06 -11.89 9.73
C GLU A 344 22.54 -10.44 9.79
N GLU A 345 23.41 -9.44 9.60
CA GLU A 345 23.04 -8.04 9.51
C GLU A 345 22.06 -7.78 8.35
N ALA A 346 22.29 -8.38 7.19
CA ALA A 346 21.39 -8.29 6.04
C ALA A 346 20.01 -8.88 6.36
N HIS A 347 20.00 -10.05 7.00
CA HIS A 347 18.76 -10.69 7.44
C HIS A 347 18.03 -9.84 8.47
N LYS A 348 18.73 -9.18 9.40
CA LYS A 348 18.11 -8.22 10.34
C LYS A 348 17.49 -7.03 9.61
N ILE A 349 18.22 -6.42 8.67
CA ILE A 349 17.73 -5.30 7.85
C ILE A 349 16.44 -5.69 7.11
N SER A 350 16.36 -6.92 6.61
CA SER A 350 15.19 -7.42 5.87
C SER A 350 14.05 -7.93 6.77
N ALA A 351 14.37 -8.62 7.87
CA ALA A 351 13.40 -9.16 8.81
C ALA A 351 12.67 -8.06 9.59
N LEU A 352 13.36 -6.96 9.90
CA LEU A 352 12.75 -5.76 10.51
C LEU A 352 11.56 -5.25 9.69
N ALA A 353 11.56 -5.45 8.36
CA ALA A 353 10.43 -5.07 7.53
C ALA A 353 9.31 -6.11 7.52
N LEU A 354 9.59 -7.41 7.56
CA LEU A 354 8.52 -8.41 7.45
C LEU A 354 7.74 -8.64 8.75
N GLY A 355 8.16 -8.04 9.86
CA GLY A 355 7.48 -8.20 11.14
C GLY A 355 7.38 -9.63 11.63
N LYS A 356 8.20 -10.52 11.06
CA LYS A 356 8.35 -11.85 11.62
C LYS A 356 8.91 -11.61 13.01
N PRO A 357 8.23 -12.06 14.09
CA PRO A 357 8.86 -12.06 15.39
C PRO A 357 10.17 -12.80 15.19
N ILE A 358 11.28 -12.13 15.47
CA ILE A 358 12.58 -12.78 15.52
C ILE A 358 12.40 -13.82 16.63
N GLN A 359 12.08 -15.06 16.26
CA GLN A 359 12.22 -16.18 17.17
C GLN A 359 13.68 -16.09 17.60
N SER A 360 13.91 -15.71 18.86
CA SER A 360 15.24 -15.39 19.35
C SER A 360 16.15 -16.55 18.99
N SER A 361 17.27 -16.27 18.34
CA SER A 361 18.28 -17.22 17.85
C SER A 361 19.02 -17.99 18.96
N ASN A 362 18.36 -18.27 20.09
CA ASN A 362 18.84 -19.14 21.14
C ASN A 362 18.85 -20.63 20.76
N GLU A 363 18.23 -21.03 19.63
CA GLU A 363 18.29 -22.42 19.13
C GLU A 363 19.49 -22.71 18.21
N LEU A 364 20.32 -21.70 17.87
CA LEU A 364 21.55 -21.86 17.08
C LEU A 364 22.82 -21.59 17.92
N ARG A 365 22.80 -21.98 19.20
CA ARG A 365 24.04 -22.10 19.97
C ARG A 365 24.66 -23.47 19.69
N PHE A 366 25.86 -23.44 19.11
CA PHE A 366 26.79 -24.56 19.05
C PHE A 366 26.84 -25.28 20.41
N ASP A 367 26.59 -26.58 20.34
CA ASP A 367 26.57 -27.52 21.45
C ASP A 367 27.97 -27.59 22.11
N ARG A 368 28.18 -26.76 23.14
CA ARG A 368 29.36 -26.82 24.01
C ARG A 368 28.99 -27.56 25.29
N LYS A 369 29.10 -28.89 25.20
CA LYS A 369 29.47 -29.84 26.25
C LYS A 369 28.84 -29.64 27.64
N ASP A 370 27.97 -30.60 27.95
CA ASP A 370 27.65 -31.11 29.28
C ASP A 370 28.83 -31.12 30.25
N ARG A 371 28.66 -30.42 31.37
CA ARG A 371 29.22 -30.79 32.69
C ARG A 371 28.21 -30.42 33.77
N ARG A 372 27.61 -31.47 34.35
CA ARG A 372 27.26 -31.72 35.78
C ARG A 372 27.29 -30.47 36.69
N THR A 373 26.27 -30.18 37.50
CA THR A 373 25.79 -31.02 38.61
C THR A 373 24.40 -30.62 39.14
N GLU A 374 23.73 -31.65 39.64
CA GLU A 374 22.56 -31.78 40.52
C GLU A 374 22.32 -30.69 41.58
N GLY A 375 21.04 -30.54 41.99
CA GLY A 375 20.71 -30.19 43.37
C GLY A 375 19.34 -29.56 43.65
N SER A 376 18.37 -30.39 44.06
CA SER A 376 17.42 -30.16 45.18
C SER A 376 16.32 -29.08 45.05
N GLN A 377 15.06 -29.52 44.85
CA GLN A 377 13.91 -29.53 45.81
C GLN A 377 13.37 -28.20 46.34
N GLY A 378 12.03 -28.01 46.28
CA GLY A 378 11.33 -27.07 47.18
C GLY A 378 9.97 -26.48 46.76
N VAL A 379 8.89 -27.27 46.84
CA VAL A 379 7.63 -26.98 47.58
C VAL A 379 6.77 -25.71 47.26
N SER A 380 5.51 -26.01 46.88
CA SER A 380 4.21 -25.43 47.33
C SER A 380 3.68 -24.04 46.86
N ALA A 381 2.65 -24.15 46.01
CA ALA A 381 1.27 -23.67 46.18
C ALA A 381 0.93 -22.21 46.59
N SER A 382 0.22 -21.55 45.67
CA SER A 382 -1.12 -20.94 45.82
C SER A 382 -1.36 -19.68 46.67
N LYS A 383 -2.18 -18.80 46.06
CA LYS A 383 -3.00 -17.69 46.61
C LYS A 383 -2.34 -16.32 46.80
N LYS A 384 -2.75 -15.35 45.97
CA LYS A 384 -3.63 -14.25 46.41
C LYS A 384 -4.14 -13.41 45.22
N LEU A 385 -5.43 -13.58 44.93
CA LEU A 385 -6.26 -12.59 44.26
C LEU A 385 -7.12 -11.91 45.32
N ALA A 386 -7.27 -10.59 45.16
CA ALA A 386 -8.35 -9.71 45.58
C ALA A 386 -8.15 -8.75 46.78
N ARG A 387 -8.66 -7.54 46.52
CA ARG A 387 -9.15 -6.45 47.40
C ARG A 387 -8.10 -5.39 47.80
N LEU A 388 -8.34 -4.08 47.75
CA LEU A 388 -9.46 -3.19 47.38
C LEU A 388 -8.89 -1.74 47.43
N ARG A 389 -9.43 -0.83 46.58
CA ARG A 389 -9.93 0.54 46.89
C ARG A 389 -9.53 1.15 48.24
N ASP A 390 -9.12 2.41 48.41
CA ASP A 390 -9.50 3.72 47.83
C ASP A 390 -8.41 4.71 48.27
N HIS A 391 -8.18 5.84 47.56
CA HIS A 391 -7.85 7.15 48.17
C HIS A 391 -8.01 8.30 47.14
N LYS A 392 -9.04 9.14 47.40
CA LYS A 392 -9.21 10.62 47.26
C LYS A 392 -8.55 11.44 46.11
N TYR A 393 -9.44 12.15 45.38
CA TYR A 393 -9.35 13.35 44.50
C TYR A 393 -8.67 14.62 45.12
N PRO A 394 -8.51 15.81 44.45
CA PRO A 394 -8.64 16.28 43.02
C PRO A 394 -7.51 17.24 42.52
N LEU A 395 -7.46 17.58 41.20
CA LEU A 395 -7.41 18.95 40.60
C LEU A 395 -7.00 18.95 39.09
N LEU A 396 -7.56 19.92 38.36
CA LEU A 396 -7.57 20.26 36.91
C LEU A 396 -6.15 20.46 36.30
N ARG A 397 -5.83 20.52 34.99
CA ARG A 397 -6.33 20.21 33.63
C ARG A 397 -5.21 20.69 32.68
N SER A 398 -4.91 19.98 31.59
CA SER A 398 -4.22 20.56 30.40
C SER A 398 -4.63 19.84 29.11
N GLU A 399 -5.93 19.76 28.84
CA GLU A 399 -6.45 19.08 27.63
C GLU A 399 -7.75 19.76 27.16
N TYR A 400 -7.68 20.86 26.41
CA TYR A 400 -8.86 21.38 25.68
C TYR A 400 -8.47 22.04 24.35
N ILE A 401 -7.63 21.39 23.54
CA ILE A 401 -7.61 21.62 22.10
C ILE A 401 -7.34 20.27 21.44
N LYS A 402 -8.32 19.74 20.71
CA LYS A 402 -8.12 18.64 19.76
C LYS A 402 -8.43 19.19 18.38
N PHE A 403 -7.45 19.12 17.48
CA PHE A 403 -7.66 19.39 16.07
C PHE A 403 -8.20 18.10 15.43
N ASP A 404 -9.32 18.19 14.72
CA ASP A 404 -9.77 17.12 13.83
C ASP A 404 -9.15 17.36 12.45
N ASP A 405 -8.45 16.34 11.92
CA ASP A 405 -7.59 16.38 10.73
C ASP A 405 -8.34 16.43 9.37
N ALA A 406 -9.49 17.11 9.29
CA ALA A 406 -10.22 17.24 8.02
C ALA A 406 -9.78 18.50 7.25
N PHE A 407 -8.61 18.40 6.62
CA PHE A 407 -8.14 19.35 5.61
C PHE A 407 -8.50 18.82 4.22
N GLN A 408 -9.36 19.55 3.50
CA GLN A 408 -9.72 19.20 2.13
C GLN A 408 -9.28 20.30 1.18
N VAL A 409 -8.59 19.90 0.12
CA VAL A 409 -8.24 20.77 -1.00
C VAL A 409 -8.83 20.16 -2.25
N SER A 410 -9.58 20.97 -2.99
CA SER A 410 -10.05 20.63 -4.32
C SER A 410 -9.57 21.68 -5.31
N TYR A 411 -9.39 21.28 -6.57
CA TYR A 411 -9.05 22.21 -7.63
C TYR A 411 -9.85 21.91 -8.88
N SER A 412 -10.09 22.94 -9.68
CA SER A 412 -10.61 22.82 -11.04
C SER A 412 -9.78 23.68 -11.99
N SER A 413 -9.55 23.19 -13.21
CA SER A 413 -8.76 23.89 -14.22
C SER A 413 -9.58 24.12 -15.48
N GLY A 414 -9.63 25.38 -15.93
CA GLY A 414 -10.07 25.77 -17.26
C GLY A 414 -8.92 26.37 -18.07
N PRO A 415 -9.13 26.64 -19.38
CA PRO A 415 -8.05 27.02 -20.30
C PRO A 415 -7.24 28.27 -19.90
N ASN A 416 -7.77 29.18 -19.07
CA ASN A 416 -7.07 30.38 -18.61
C ASN A 416 -7.18 30.62 -17.08
N ARG A 417 -7.63 29.63 -16.29
CA ARG A 417 -7.89 29.83 -14.85
C ARG A 417 -7.72 28.54 -14.06
N ILE A 418 -7.08 28.65 -12.90
CA ILE A 418 -7.02 27.59 -11.89
C ILE A 418 -7.70 28.09 -10.64
N GLU A 419 -8.71 27.34 -10.18
CA GLU A 419 -9.35 27.58 -8.88
C GLU A 419 -8.88 26.52 -7.89
N ILE A 420 -8.41 26.96 -6.73
CA ILE A 420 -8.03 26.09 -5.62
C ILE A 420 -8.89 26.46 -4.42
N LEU A 421 -9.68 25.49 -3.95
CA LEU A 421 -10.52 25.62 -2.78
C LEU A 421 -9.91 24.81 -1.65
N ALA A 422 -9.53 25.48 -0.56
CA ALA A 422 -9.04 24.83 0.65
C ALA A 422 -10.01 25.08 1.80
N SER A 423 -10.50 24.00 2.41
CA SER A 423 -11.43 24.04 3.53
C SER A 423 -10.86 23.26 4.71
N PHE A 424 -10.96 23.82 5.90
CA PHE A 424 -10.70 23.10 7.14
C PHE A 424 -11.83 23.33 8.14
N GLN A 425 -12.09 22.32 8.96
CA GLN A 425 -13.12 22.36 9.99
C GLN A 425 -12.46 22.18 11.36
N ALA A 426 -12.75 23.09 12.29
CA ALA A 426 -12.24 22.99 13.66
C ALA A 426 -13.43 22.75 14.60
N LYS A 427 -13.31 21.74 15.46
CA LYS A 427 -14.32 21.43 16.47
C LYS A 427 -13.84 21.96 17.82
N VAL A 428 -14.69 22.69 18.53
CA VAL A 428 -14.39 23.25 19.85
C VAL A 428 -15.33 22.62 20.86
N ASP A 429 -14.81 21.87 21.84
CA ASP A 429 -15.63 21.26 22.89
C ASP A 429 -16.07 22.33 23.90
N LEU A 430 -17.30 22.81 23.72
CA LEU A 430 -18.04 23.63 24.69
C LEU A 430 -19.31 22.90 25.16
N PRO A 431 -19.93 23.31 26.28
CA PRO A 431 -21.05 22.58 26.90
C PRO A 431 -22.34 22.51 26.06
N LYS A 432 -22.37 23.08 24.86
CA LYS A 432 -23.38 22.86 23.81
C LYS A 432 -22.67 22.84 22.44
N PRO A 433 -23.09 22.00 21.48
CA PRO A 433 -22.27 21.67 20.32
C PRO A 433 -22.53 22.62 19.15
N ASP A 434 -21.67 23.62 18.95
CA ASP A 434 -21.67 24.46 17.75
C ASP A 434 -20.37 24.24 16.97
N ALA A 435 -20.46 24.06 15.65
CA ALA A 435 -19.31 23.80 14.78
C ALA A 435 -18.88 25.07 14.02
N LEU A 436 -17.58 25.38 14.02
CA LEU A 436 -17.00 26.47 13.26
C LEU A 436 -16.47 25.95 11.91
N ARG A 437 -16.92 26.53 10.80
CA ARG A 437 -16.35 26.27 9.47
C ARG A 437 -15.79 27.56 8.89
N VAL A 438 -14.55 27.50 8.39
CA VAL A 438 -13.88 28.61 7.71
C VAL A 438 -13.50 28.15 6.31
N GLU A 439 -13.97 28.87 5.29
CA GLU A 439 -13.67 28.58 3.88
C GLU A 439 -12.77 29.69 3.30
N VAL A 440 -11.69 29.27 2.65
CA VAL A 440 -10.72 30.17 2.01
C VAL A 440 -10.65 29.85 0.52
N ILE A 441 -11.04 30.82 -0.31
CA ILE A 441 -11.06 30.69 -1.78
C ILE A 441 -9.89 31.48 -2.36
N ILE A 442 -9.02 30.81 -3.11
CA ILE A 442 -7.87 31.44 -3.76
C ILE A 442 -8.03 31.31 -5.28
N HIS A 443 -7.96 32.44 -5.98
CA HIS A 443 -8.02 32.48 -7.44
C HIS A 443 -6.66 32.79 -8.04
N TYR A 444 -6.31 32.07 -9.10
CA TYR A 444 -5.13 32.33 -9.91
C TYR A 444 -5.53 32.63 -11.36
N GLU A 445 -5.11 33.79 -11.87
CA GLU A 445 -5.34 34.22 -13.24
C GLU A 445 -3.99 34.57 -13.88
N SER A 446 -3.73 34.01 -15.06
CA SER A 446 -2.45 34.17 -15.75
C SER A 446 -2.29 35.59 -16.27
N GLY A 447 -1.28 36.32 -15.79
CA GLY A 447 -0.85 37.60 -16.37
C GLY A 447 -0.57 38.73 -15.37
N ASP A 448 -1.07 38.65 -14.13
CA ASP A 448 -0.81 39.63 -13.07
C ASP A 448 -1.00 38.94 -11.71
N ALA A 449 0.08 38.73 -10.94
CA ALA A 449 -0.02 38.03 -9.67
C ALA A 449 -0.65 38.92 -8.60
N ARG A 450 -1.94 38.72 -8.32
CA ARG A 450 -2.62 39.32 -7.17
C ARG A 450 -3.30 38.26 -6.32
N LEU A 451 -2.99 38.27 -5.03
CA LEU A 451 -3.61 37.39 -4.04
C LEU A 451 -4.82 38.11 -3.44
N HIS A 452 -6.03 37.68 -3.81
CA HIS A 452 -7.27 38.27 -3.31
C HIS A 452 -7.97 37.29 -2.37
N LEU A 453 -7.99 37.60 -1.07
CA LEU A 453 -8.90 36.96 -0.12
C LEU A 453 -10.29 37.57 -0.31
N LYS A 454 -11.18 36.87 -1.02
CA LYS A 454 -12.46 37.47 -1.44
C LYS A 454 -13.53 37.45 -0.34
N SER A 455 -13.53 36.42 0.51
CA SER A 455 -14.44 36.30 1.66
C SER A 455 -13.94 35.26 2.65
N ALA A 456 -14.30 35.42 3.92
CA ALA A 456 -14.28 34.38 4.94
C ALA A 456 -15.67 34.34 5.57
N ASN A 457 -16.35 33.20 5.48
CA ASN A 457 -17.71 33.06 6.00
C ASN A 457 -17.66 32.44 7.39
N LEU A 458 -18.51 32.96 8.27
CA LEU A 458 -18.78 32.41 9.59
C LEU A 458 -20.23 31.92 9.57
N VAL A 459 -20.42 30.61 9.67
CA VAL A 459 -21.75 30.00 9.71
C VAL A 459 -21.97 29.47 11.12
N ILE A 460 -23.07 29.89 11.74
CA ILE A 460 -23.53 29.43 13.06
C ILE A 460 -24.98 28.99 12.88
N ASP A 461 -25.31 27.76 13.26
CA ASP A 461 -26.66 27.17 13.15
C ASP A 461 -27.31 27.23 11.76
N GLY A 462 -26.51 27.05 10.69
CA GLY A 462 -27.04 26.99 9.32
C GLY A 462 -27.57 28.33 8.79
N VAL A 463 -27.23 29.45 9.44
CA VAL A 463 -27.55 30.80 8.98
C VAL A 463 -26.27 31.48 8.49
N ASP A 464 -26.29 31.92 7.23
CA ASP A 464 -25.16 32.61 6.59
C ASP A 464 -25.06 34.07 7.04
N PHE A 465 -23.90 34.46 7.58
CA PHE A 465 -23.58 35.86 7.82
C PHE A 465 -22.50 36.33 6.83
N VAL A 466 -22.92 37.09 5.81
CA VAL A 466 -22.01 37.74 4.87
C VAL A 466 -21.63 39.11 5.40
N LYS A 467 -20.33 39.40 5.50
CA LYS A 467 -19.82 40.76 5.74
C LYS A 467 -18.91 41.17 4.59
N SER A 468 -19.40 42.05 3.72
CA SER A 468 -18.59 42.72 2.70
C SER A 468 -18.12 44.08 3.21
N SER A 469 -16.85 44.38 3.00
CA SER A 469 -16.43 45.75 2.72
C SER A 469 -15.20 45.71 1.81
N ALA A 470 -15.41 46.08 0.55
CA ALA A 470 -14.34 46.41 -0.38
C ALA A 470 -13.70 47.74 0.05
N GLY A 471 -12.38 47.75 0.23
CA GLY A 471 -11.59 48.96 0.41
C GLY A 471 -10.65 49.16 -0.78
N ARG A 472 -10.98 50.09 -1.67
CA ARG A 472 -10.05 50.66 -2.66
C ARG A 472 -9.05 51.54 -1.90
N MET A 473 -7.76 51.31 -2.07
CA MET A 473 -6.75 52.33 -1.82
C MET A 473 -6.07 52.70 -3.13
N SER A 474 -6.35 53.91 -3.58
CA SER A 474 -5.63 54.61 -4.63
C SER A 474 -4.40 55.28 -4.02
N GLY A 475 -3.23 55.01 -4.58
CA GLY A 475 -1.99 55.73 -4.30
C GLY A 475 -1.02 55.42 -5.42
N LYS A 476 -0.82 56.41 -6.30
CA LYS A 476 0.11 56.35 -7.43
C LYS A 476 1.54 56.30 -6.90
N GLU A 477 2.29 55.29 -7.32
CA GLU A 477 3.66 55.49 -7.83
C GLU A 477 3.83 54.58 -9.04
N GLU A 478 4.02 55.20 -10.21
CA GLU A 478 4.37 54.52 -11.44
C GLU A 478 5.84 54.08 -11.36
N ALA A 479 6.11 52.79 -11.44
CA ALA A 479 7.40 52.28 -11.88
C ALA A 479 7.13 51.36 -13.09
N LYS A 480 7.24 51.96 -14.28
CA LYS A 480 7.12 51.26 -15.56
C LYS A 480 8.48 50.63 -15.88
N LEU A 481 8.64 49.35 -15.60
CA LEU A 481 9.80 48.57 -16.07
C LEU A 481 9.31 47.57 -17.11
N ILE A 482 9.51 47.95 -18.38
CA ILE A 482 9.43 47.03 -19.51
C ILE A 482 10.76 46.28 -19.52
N TYR A 483 10.75 44.97 -19.27
CA TYR A 483 11.89 44.12 -19.57
C TYR A 483 11.42 42.75 -20.08
N LYS A 484 12.06 42.31 -21.17
CA LYS A 484 11.89 41.01 -21.84
C LYS A 484 13.18 40.19 -21.63
N PRO A 485 13.13 38.87 -21.86
CA PRO A 485 13.53 37.84 -20.92
C PRO A 485 15.04 37.63 -20.89
N ASP A 486 15.57 37.24 -19.73
CA ASP A 486 16.23 35.94 -19.55
C ASP A 486 16.74 35.82 -18.11
N ASN A 487 16.47 34.64 -17.53
CA ASN A 487 17.03 34.05 -16.31
C ASN A 487 16.68 34.59 -14.90
N GLU A 488 16.27 33.60 -14.09
CA GLU A 488 16.42 33.44 -12.62
C GLU A 488 15.36 33.98 -11.63
N VAL A 489 14.63 33.00 -11.06
CA VAL A 489 13.63 33.07 -9.97
C VAL A 489 14.23 33.47 -8.61
N ILE A 490 15.54 33.68 -8.52
CA ILE A 490 16.25 33.86 -7.24
C ILE A 490 16.21 35.33 -6.74
N GLN A 491 16.01 36.33 -7.61
CA GLN A 491 16.06 37.75 -7.20
C GLN A 491 14.72 38.33 -6.70
N MET A 492 13.61 37.58 -6.79
CA MET A 492 12.29 38.06 -6.33
C MET A 492 12.14 38.00 -4.80
N PHE A 493 12.88 37.11 -4.13
CA PHE A 493 12.83 36.96 -2.66
C PHE A 493 13.61 38.06 -1.93
N ASP A 494 14.75 38.50 -2.47
CA ASP A 494 15.56 39.62 -1.92
C ASP A 494 14.79 40.97 -1.91
N ALA A 495 13.87 41.17 -2.85
CA ALA A 495 13.04 42.37 -2.91
C ALA A 495 11.94 42.37 -1.84
N LEU A 496 11.42 41.19 -1.47
CA LEU A 496 10.40 41.03 -0.42
C LEU A 496 11.00 41.10 0.98
N GLU A 497 12.24 40.68 1.17
CA GLU A 497 12.96 40.79 2.46
C GLU A 497 13.22 42.24 2.89
N LYS A 498 13.37 43.17 1.93
CA LYS A 498 13.58 44.60 2.21
C LYS A 498 12.31 45.34 2.65
N ALA A 499 11.12 44.78 2.44
CA ALA A 499 9.86 45.38 2.89
C ALA A 499 9.58 45.08 4.38
N LYS A 500 10.46 45.54 5.27
CA LYS A 500 10.26 45.49 6.73
C LYS A 500 9.17 46.47 7.15
N LYS A 501 7.96 45.94 7.44
CA LYS A 501 6.99 46.32 8.49
C LYS A 501 5.56 46.18 7.96
N VAL A 502 4.89 45.10 8.34
CA VAL A 502 3.43 45.07 8.42
C VAL A 502 3.07 44.59 9.81
N GLU A 503 2.59 45.51 10.65
CA GLU A 503 2.01 45.20 11.96
C GLU A 503 0.52 44.91 11.74
N LEU A 504 0.11 43.65 11.92
CA LEU A 504 -1.31 43.27 11.90
C LEU A 504 -1.87 43.38 13.32
N LYS A 505 -2.60 44.46 13.61
CA LYS A 505 -3.40 44.59 14.83
C LYS A 505 -4.81 44.01 14.62
N LEU A 506 -5.09 42.91 15.31
CA LEU A 506 -6.45 42.41 15.50
C LEU A 506 -7.07 43.12 16.70
N VAL A 507 -8.11 43.93 16.48
CA VAL A 507 -8.93 44.50 17.54
C VAL A 507 -10.32 43.90 17.44
N ALA A 508 -10.66 43.00 18.38
CA ALA A 508 -12.01 42.50 18.55
C ALA A 508 -12.72 43.36 19.61
N ARG A 509 -13.87 43.96 19.27
CA ARG A 509 -14.78 44.57 20.25
C ARG A 509 -15.99 43.66 20.42
N SER A 510 -16.07 43.02 21.59
CA SER A 510 -17.31 42.48 22.15
C SER A 510 -17.91 43.52 23.10
N LYS A 511 -19.24 43.56 23.24
CA LYS A 511 -19.92 44.49 24.14
C LYS A 511 -19.72 44.20 25.63
N GLU A 512 -19.10 43.10 26.03
CA GLU A 512 -18.70 42.89 27.43
C GLU A 512 -17.34 42.19 27.53
N LYS A 513 -16.40 42.89 28.21
CA LYS A 513 -15.02 42.54 28.64
C LYS A 513 -13.98 42.13 27.58
N ALA A 514 -12.87 42.87 27.59
CA ALA A 514 -11.63 42.57 26.88
C ALA A 514 -10.89 41.38 27.54
N ILE A 515 -10.32 40.50 26.71
CA ILE A 515 -9.39 39.45 27.14
C ILE A 515 -8.01 39.86 26.63
N ASP A 516 -7.10 40.16 27.55
CA ASP A 516 -5.68 40.34 27.24
C ASP A 516 -5.02 38.97 27.10
N LEU A 517 -4.44 38.70 25.93
CA LEU A 517 -3.53 37.57 25.74
C LEU A 517 -2.20 37.90 26.42
N SER A 518 -1.68 37.01 27.26
CA SER A 518 -0.44 37.28 27.99
C SER A 518 0.77 37.23 27.05
N VAL A 519 1.80 38.01 27.38
CA VAL A 519 3.08 38.08 26.66
C VAL A 519 3.72 36.70 26.45
N GLN A 520 3.41 35.71 27.29
CA GLN A 520 3.89 34.33 27.15
C GLN A 520 3.29 33.57 25.95
N GLN A 521 2.06 33.88 25.53
CA GLN A 521 1.41 33.25 24.37
C GLN A 521 1.95 33.79 23.04
N VAL A 522 2.38 35.05 23.03
CA VAL A 522 3.06 35.69 21.88
C VAL A 522 4.53 35.24 21.78
N ALA A 523 5.19 35.00 22.92
CA ALA A 523 6.55 34.47 22.96
C ALA A 523 6.65 33.03 22.39
N GLY A 524 5.64 32.18 22.62
CA GLY A 524 5.61 30.80 22.09
C GLY A 524 5.51 30.73 20.56
N LEU A 525 4.76 31.64 19.94
CA LEU A 525 4.63 31.73 18.48
C LEU A 525 5.90 32.29 17.82
N THR A 526 6.61 33.18 18.51
CA THR A 526 7.89 33.75 18.04
C THR A 526 9.01 32.70 18.11
N GLN A 527 9.00 31.81 19.12
CA GLN A 527 9.93 30.66 19.21
C GLN A 527 9.66 29.59 18.15
N LEU A 528 8.38 29.30 17.83
CA LEU A 528 8.01 28.37 16.76
C LEU A 528 8.40 28.89 15.38
N TYR A 529 8.23 30.19 15.13
CA TYR A 529 8.68 30.83 13.88
C TYR A 529 10.21 30.89 13.78
N GLY A 530 10.91 31.15 14.91
CA GLY A 530 12.37 31.09 14.97
C GLY A 530 12.93 29.69 14.71
N ALA A 531 12.30 28.64 15.25
CA ALA A 531 12.68 27.25 15.01
C ALA A 531 12.40 26.81 13.57
N TYR A 532 11.29 27.25 12.98
CA TYR A 532 10.95 26.96 11.58
C TYR A 532 11.88 27.69 10.60
N LYS A 533 12.29 28.93 10.91
CA LYS A 533 13.26 29.70 10.11
C LYS A 533 14.67 29.09 10.14
N ALA A 534 15.14 28.62 11.30
CA ALA A 534 16.43 27.93 11.42
C ALA A 534 16.49 26.56 10.71
N ILE A 535 15.34 25.93 10.45
CA ILE A 535 15.24 24.67 9.68
C ILE A 535 15.23 24.92 8.15
N LEU A 536 15.01 26.16 7.71
CA LEU A 536 14.99 26.54 6.29
C LEU A 536 16.23 27.32 5.84
N GLU A 537 17.10 27.76 6.77
CA GLU A 537 18.38 28.43 6.49
C GLU A 537 19.59 27.47 6.51
N ASP A 538 19.35 26.17 6.74
CA ASP A 538 20.18 25.02 6.35
C ASP A 538 19.42 24.21 5.29
#